data_AF-A0A842UE05-F1
#
_entry.id   AF-A0A842UE05-F1
#
_cell.length_a   1.000
_cell.length_b   1.000
_cell.length_c   1.000
_cell.angle_alpha   90.00
_cell.angle_beta   90.00
_cell.angle_gamma   90.00
#
_symmetry.space_group_name_H-M   'P 1'
#
loop_
_entity.id
_entity.type
_entity.pdbx_description
1 polymer ?
#
loop_
_entity_poly.entity_id
_entity_poly.type
_entity_poly.pdbx_seq_one_letter_code
_entity_poly.pdbx_strand_id
1 'polypeptide(L)'
;MSDLIHKRLGEFIQQELMGCNFVGIGDNKEVFVSFEHEDLELEKAAKKKIKDQFENEIAGITTVVQTSINELQQLIDNLNKALAEVEAKEKDKPLLDIGSF
;
A
#
# COMPACT_ATOMS: atom_id res chain seq x y z
N MET A 1 26.35 -14.19 -3.52
CA MET A 1 26.70 -12.86 -2.98
C MET A 1 25.52 -12.11 -2.36
N SER A 2 24.27 -12.56 -2.55
CA SER A 2 23.06 -11.88 -2.04
C SER A 2 22.81 -11.99 -0.53
N ASP A 3 23.49 -12.90 0.19
CA ASP A 3 23.17 -13.25 1.59
C ASP A 3 23.39 -12.16 2.66
N LEU A 4 24.24 -11.16 2.41
CA LEU A 4 24.61 -10.16 3.42
C LEU A 4 23.56 -9.06 3.61
N ILE A 5 22.88 -8.67 2.54
CA ILE A 5 21.86 -7.62 2.57
C ILE A 5 20.66 -8.08 3.40
N HIS A 6 20.19 -9.31 3.20
CA HIS A 6 18.99 -9.83 3.87
C HIS A 6 19.16 -9.79 5.40
N LYS A 7 20.34 -10.16 5.87
CA LYS A 7 20.68 -10.20 7.29
C LYS A 7 20.82 -8.79 7.87
N ARG A 8 21.53 -7.89 7.18
CA ARG A 8 21.69 -6.48 7.59
C ARG A 8 20.34 -5.75 7.63
N LEU A 9 19.48 -5.95 6.64
CA LEU A 9 18.15 -5.34 6.60
C LEU A 9 17.26 -5.90 7.71
N GLY A 10 17.28 -7.22 7.90
CA GLY A 10 16.56 -7.87 9.00
C GLY A 10 16.97 -7.33 10.37
N GLU A 11 18.28 -7.28 10.65
CA GLU A 11 18.81 -6.73 11.91
C GLU A 11 18.48 -5.24 12.08
N PHE A 12 18.63 -4.44 11.02
CA PHE A 12 18.28 -3.02 11.05
C PHE A 12 16.80 -2.81 11.37
N ILE A 13 15.90 -3.51 10.67
CA ILE A 13 14.46 -3.40 10.89
C ILE A 13 14.12 -3.81 12.33
N GLN A 14 14.69 -4.91 12.81
CA GLN A 14 14.40 -5.41 14.15
C GLN A 14 14.91 -4.50 15.29
N GLN A 15 16.00 -3.75 15.06
CA GLN A 15 16.58 -2.85 16.05
C GLN A 15 16.05 -1.41 15.99
N GLU A 16 15.87 -0.86 14.78
CA GLU A 16 15.56 0.56 14.57
C GLU A 16 14.07 0.84 14.33
N LEU A 17 13.28 -0.18 13.97
CA LEU A 17 11.90 -0.03 13.52
C LEU A 17 10.95 -0.91 14.35
N MET A 18 10.58 -0.41 15.53
CA MET A 18 9.55 -1.04 16.36
C MET A 18 8.22 -1.15 15.61
N GLY A 19 7.64 -2.35 15.56
CA GLY A 19 6.39 -2.64 14.86
C GLY A 19 6.54 -2.86 13.34
N CYS A 20 7.77 -2.92 12.82
CA CYS A 20 8.07 -3.30 11.45
C CYS A 20 8.73 -4.68 11.45
N ASN A 21 8.21 -5.60 10.63
CA ASN A 21 8.73 -6.94 10.46
C ASN A 21 9.28 -7.11 9.05
N PHE A 22 10.50 -7.64 8.95
CA PHE A 22 11.12 -7.97 7.66
C PHE A 22 10.52 -9.27 7.11
N VAL A 23 9.98 -9.22 5.90
CA VAL A 23 9.36 -10.38 5.23
C VAL A 23 10.35 -11.05 4.29
N GLY A 24 11.12 -10.27 3.53
CA GLY A 24 12.10 -10.81 2.60
C GLY A 24 12.60 -9.79 1.58
N ILE A 25 13.46 -10.25 0.67
CA ILE A 25 13.94 -9.48 -0.48
C ILE A 25 13.72 -10.30 -1.74
N GLY A 26 13.11 -9.69 -2.75
CA GLY A 26 12.94 -10.28 -4.08
C GLY A 26 14.22 -10.19 -4.91
N ASP A 27 14.31 -10.99 -5.98
CA ASP A 27 15.46 -11.01 -6.89
C ASP A 27 15.78 -9.65 -7.52
N ASN A 28 14.79 -8.76 -7.61
CA ASN A 28 14.95 -7.39 -8.08
C ASN A 28 15.51 -6.42 -7.04
N LYS A 29 16.01 -6.92 -5.90
CA LYS A 29 16.41 -6.11 -4.72
C LYS A 29 15.26 -5.31 -4.13
N GLU A 30 14.04 -5.82 -4.28
CA GLU A 30 12.84 -5.21 -3.72
C GLU A 30 12.62 -5.74 -2.31
N VAL A 31 12.51 -4.85 -1.33
CA VAL A 31 12.39 -5.19 0.09
C VAL A 31 10.91 -5.30 0.45
N PHE A 32 10.55 -6.41 1.08
CA PHE A 32 9.21 -6.64 1.62
C PHE A 32 9.22 -6.49 3.14
N VAL A 33 8.38 -5.59 3.65
CA VAL A 33 8.18 -5.36 5.08
C VAL A 33 6.70 -5.40 5.42
N SER A 34 6.35 -5.84 6.62
CA SER A 34 4.98 -5.78 7.15
C SER A 34 4.96 -4.97 8.43
N PHE A 35 3.93 -4.15 8.63
CA PHE A 35 3.77 -3.37 9.86
C PHE A 35 2.63 -3.95 10.70
N GLU A 36 2.81 -4.01 12.01
CA GLU A 36 1.78 -4.49 12.95
C GLU A 36 0.65 -3.48 13.18
N HIS A 37 0.88 -2.21 12.85
CA HIS A 37 -0.08 -1.13 13.06
C HIS A 37 -0.27 -0.33 11.77
N GLU A 38 -1.51 0.08 11.48
CA GLU A 38 -1.88 0.98 10.36
C GLU A 38 -1.53 2.45 10.66
N ASP A 39 -0.36 2.69 11.27
CA ASP A 39 0.13 4.04 11.48
C ASP A 39 0.93 4.49 10.25
N LEU A 40 0.26 5.27 9.40
CA LEU A 40 0.83 5.79 8.15
C LEU A 40 2.06 6.68 8.38
N GLU A 41 2.16 7.37 9.52
CA GLU A 41 3.31 8.23 9.82
C GLU A 41 4.53 7.38 10.18
N LEU A 42 4.35 6.36 11.02
CA LEU A 42 5.38 5.39 11.35
C LEU A 42 5.82 4.59 10.12
N GLU A 43 4.89 4.16 9.26
CA GLU A 43 5.24 3.47 8.01
C GLU A 43 6.14 4.34 7.13
N LYS A 44 5.77 5.62 6.95
CA LYS A 44 6.50 6.55 6.09
C LYS A 44 7.87 6.87 6.66
N ALA A 45 7.98 7.04 7.98
CA ALA A 45 9.25 7.24 8.67
C ALA A 45 10.17 6.00 8.54
N ALA A 46 9.61 4.81 8.70
CA ALA A 46 10.32 3.54 8.56
C ALA A 46 10.85 3.33 7.14
N LYS A 47 10.00 3.54 6.13
CA LYS A 47 10.40 3.49 4.71
C LYS A 47 11.51 4.48 4.41
N LYS A 48 11.43 5.70 4.96
CA LYS A 48 12.47 6.71 4.78
C LYS A 48 13.81 6.26 5.38
N LYS A 49 13.81 5.73 6.61
CA LYS A 49 15.02 5.19 7.26
C LYS A 49 15.66 4.05 6.47
N ILE A 50 14.85 3.08 6.03
CA ILE A 50 15.34 1.94 5.23
C ILE A 50 15.95 2.46 3.92
N LYS A 51 15.27 3.41 3.26
CA LYS A 51 15.78 4.01 2.04
C LYS A 51 17.08 4.75 2.27
N ASP A 52 17.20 5.58 3.30
CA ASP A 52 18.41 6.34 3.62
C ASP A 52 19.62 5.41 3.86
N GLN A 53 19.40 4.31 4.59
CA GLN A 53 20.46 3.37 4.95
C GLN A 53 20.87 2.43 3.79
N PHE A 54 19.95 2.12 2.87
CA PHE A 54 20.11 1.09 1.85
C PHE A 54 19.82 1.57 0.41
N GLU A 55 19.76 2.89 0.12
CA GLU A 55 19.37 3.42 -1.21
C GLU A 55 20.19 2.86 -2.38
N ASN A 56 21.46 2.53 -2.13
CA ASN A 56 22.38 1.99 -3.13
C ASN A 56 22.26 0.47 -3.29
N GLU A 57 21.57 -0.19 -2.36
CA GLU A 57 21.48 -1.65 -2.25
C GLU A 57 20.08 -2.18 -2.62
N ILE A 58 19.02 -1.37 -2.50
CA ILE A 58 17.61 -1.77 -2.75
C ILE A 58 16.99 -1.01 -3.91
N ALA A 59 16.16 -1.67 -4.71
CA ALA A 59 15.42 -1.04 -5.80
C ALA A 59 14.15 -0.32 -5.30
N GLY A 60 13.54 -0.85 -4.24
CA GLY A 60 12.27 -0.35 -3.72
C GLY A 60 11.88 -1.04 -2.40
N ILE A 61 10.88 -0.47 -1.73
CA ILE A 61 10.31 -1.00 -0.48
C ILE A 61 8.81 -1.16 -0.68
N THR A 62 8.33 -2.38 -0.51
CA THR A 62 6.93 -2.77 -0.66
C THR A 62 6.38 -3.16 0.71
N THR A 63 5.32 -2.49 1.16
CA THR A 63 4.60 -2.93 2.37
C THR A 63 3.68 -4.08 2.01
N VAL A 64 3.84 -5.19 2.72
CA VAL A 64 2.89 -6.29 2.71
C VAL A 64 1.86 -6.01 3.82
N VAL A 65 0.68 -5.59 3.41
CA VAL A 65 -0.48 -5.44 4.30
C VAL A 65 -1.25 -6.75 4.29
N GLN A 66 -1.40 -7.40 5.44
CA GLN A 66 -2.33 -8.52 5.58
C GLN A 66 -3.76 -7.99 5.63
N THR A 67 -4.31 -7.63 4.47
CA THR A 67 -5.74 -7.37 4.35
C THR A 67 -6.46 -8.69 4.09
N SER A 68 -7.48 -8.98 4.88
CA SER A 68 -8.34 -10.14 4.62
C SER A 68 -9.03 -9.94 3.27
N ILE A 69 -9.07 -10.97 2.41
CA ILE A 69 -9.76 -10.94 1.10
C ILE A 69 -11.20 -10.41 1.22
N ASN A 70 -11.85 -10.68 2.36
CA ASN A 70 -13.19 -10.20 2.66
C ASN A 70 -13.30 -8.67 2.75
N GLU A 71 -12.29 -7.97 3.27
CA GLU A 71 -12.30 -6.50 3.36
C GLU A 71 -12.05 -5.86 1.99
N LEU A 72 -11.20 -6.46 1.17
CA LEU A 72 -11.01 -6.06 -0.23
C LEU A 72 -12.30 -6.23 -1.03
N GLN A 73 -13.01 -7.34 -0.84
CA GLN A 73 -14.31 -7.55 -1.48
C GLN A 73 -15.34 -6.52 -1.01
N GLN A 74 -15.42 -6.21 0.28
CA GLN A 74 -16.32 -5.17 0.78
C GLN A 74 -16.00 -3.78 0.23
N LEU A 75 -14.73 -3.42 0.08
CA LEU A 75 -14.33 -2.16 -0.55
C LEU A 75 -14.74 -2.11 -2.02
N ILE A 76 -14.53 -3.19 -2.78
CA ILE A 76 -14.97 -3.28 -4.17
C ILE A 76 -16.49 -3.19 -4.28
N ASP A 77 -17.23 -3.88 -3.41
CA ASP A 77 -18.69 -3.86 -3.38
C ASP A 77 -19.22 -2.45 -3.05
N ASN A 78 -18.61 -1.78 -2.06
CA ASN A 78 -18.94 -0.39 -1.71
C ASN A 78 -18.60 0.60 -2.84
N LEU A 79 -17.48 0.41 -3.54
CA LEU A 79 -17.11 1.24 -4.70
C LEU A 79 -18.10 1.04 -5.86
N ASN A 80 -18.47 -0.21 -6.17
CA ASN A 80 -19.46 -0.52 -7.20
C ASN A 80 -20.84 0.06 -6.84
N LYS A 81 -21.22 -0.01 -5.58
CA LYS A 81 -22.48 0.56 -5.09
C LYS A 81 -22.49 2.08 -5.17
N ALA A 82 -21.40 2.73 -4.76
CA ALA A 82 -21.24 4.18 -4.89
C ALA A 82 -21.27 4.64 -6.36
N LEU A 83 -20.64 3.89 -7.27
CA LEU A 83 -20.74 4.14 -8.71
C LEU A 83 -22.19 4.06 -9.19
N ALA A 84 -22.90 3.00 -8.82
CA ALA A 84 -24.30 2.80 -9.20
C ALA A 84 -25.22 3.90 -8.65
N GLU A 85 -24.97 4.40 -7.44
CA GLU A 85 -25.72 5.53 -6.86
C GLU A 85 -25.46 6.85 -7.59
N VAL A 86 -24.24 7.07 -8.09
CA VAL A 86 -23.92 8.25 -8.92
C VAL A 86 -24.59 8.15 -10.28
N GLU A 87 -24.53 6.98 -10.94
CA GLU A 87 -25.22 6.76 -12.21
C GLU A 87 -26.74 6.87 -12.10
N ALA A 88 -27.32 6.42 -10.99
CA ALA A 88 -28.75 6.59 -10.71
C ALA A 88 -29.13 8.07 -10.52
N LYS A 89 -28.28 8.85 -9.85
CA LYS A 89 -28.49 10.30 -9.68
C LYS A 89 -28.30 11.10 -10.97
N GLU A 90 -27.49 10.61 -11.92
CA GLU A 90 -27.38 11.24 -13.24
C GLU A 90 -28.55 10.92 -14.17
N LYS A 91 -29.17 9.74 -14.04
CA LYS A 91 -30.40 9.39 -14.77
C LYS A 91 -31.65 10.13 -14.29
N ASP A 92 -31.66 10.60 -13.04
CA ASP A 92 -32.77 11.35 -12.45
C ASP A 92 -32.68 12.88 -12.66
N LYS A 93 -31.58 13.36 -13.28
CA LYS A 93 -31.59 14.74 -13.78
C LYS A 93 -32.54 14.80 -14.97
N PRO A 94 -33.56 15.67 -14.97
CA PRO A 94 -34.36 15.88 -16.17
C PRO A 94 -33.39 16.30 -17.27
N LEU A 95 -33.34 15.50 -18.34
CA LEU A 95 -32.76 15.91 -19.62
C LEU A 95 -33.32 17.30 -19.88
N LEU A 96 -32.45 18.33 -19.85
CA LEU A 96 -32.86 19.66 -20.27
C LEU A 96 -33.40 19.49 -21.69
N ASP A 97 -34.70 19.69 -21.83
CA ASP A 97 -35.40 19.80 -23.09
C ASP A 97 -34.86 21.05 -23.79
N ILE A 98 -33.75 20.89 -24.51
CA ILE A 98 -33.21 21.88 -25.46
C ILE A 98 -34.02 21.79 -26.76
N GLY A 99 -35.33 21.96 -26.65
CA GLY A 99 -36.27 22.01 -27.76
C GLY A 99 -36.93 23.39 -27.84
N SER A 100 -36.35 24.32 -28.61
CA SER A 100 -37.04 25.44 -29.26
C SER A 100 -36.09 26.12 -30.26
N PHE A 101 -36.08 25.62 -31.50
CA PHE A 101 -35.73 26.37 -32.72
C PHE A 101 -37.01 26.69 -33.47
#